data_AF-A0A5M3XL09-F1
#
_entry.id   AF-A0A5M3XL09-F1
#
_cell.length_a   1.000
_cell.length_b   1.000
_cell.length_c   1.000
_cell.angle_alpha   90.00
_cell.angle_beta   90.00
_cell.angle_gamma   90.00
#
_symmetry.space_group_name_H-M   'P 1'
#
loop_
_entity.id
_entity.type
_entity.pdbx_description
1 polymer ?
#
loop_
_entity_poly.entity_id
_entity_poly.type
_entity_poly.pdbx_seq_one_letter_code
_entity_poly.pdbx_strand_id
1 'polypeptide(L)'
;MKTLLAVLLLPMLPSTAAACPGVPADYNGDGRPDLAVGMPYATVGGHDRAGAVALFTGTSGGFRKGPVISQDSDGIPGEAERGDSFGAALATGDFNGDGCADLAVGASEEFVGREPVTGADGHGMVHLLYGSRTGLHHAKVLDLPQHDTDRFGAALAAGDLDGDGDDELAIGAPGYEGGGAVVIHGAKIKMIKNSGTSTDQFGAALATGDFDGDGTAELAIGAPGDNLEKKAEGTVTVVEKGRRTLYSQDSPWVKGFAESWDYFGSALAAADFNGDGRDDLAIGVPGEGLSVYPRAMEYGEGTVHVIYGSSGGLKTSTTEGWTQNSLVGIPRMYDRFGSSLAAGDLNGDGDAELAVGIPGENAVQVLAGTKSGGLTKNHNLLIPGPKGGEFGAAVTIVGGNLIVGAPMLGEITLFRGHRKIGSYPGVTKKGVRLGKGPGLYGYSLI
;
A
#
# COMPACT_ATOMS: atom_id res chain seq x y z
N MET A 1 -54.12 -38.10 41.37
CA MET A 1 -52.92 -38.16 40.52
C MET A 1 -52.98 -37.02 39.52
N LYS A 2 -52.20 -35.95 39.73
CA LYS A 2 -51.96 -34.89 38.73
C LYS A 2 -50.46 -34.71 38.65
N THR A 3 -49.88 -35.16 37.55
CA THR A 3 -48.45 -35.05 37.24
C THR A 3 -48.21 -33.64 36.71
N LEU A 4 -47.42 -32.84 37.42
CA LEU A 4 -46.96 -31.53 36.95
C LEU A 4 -45.75 -31.74 36.05
N LEU A 5 -45.88 -31.41 34.77
CA LEU A 5 -44.78 -31.42 33.80
C LEU A 5 -44.03 -30.08 33.94
N ALA A 6 -42.81 -30.10 34.47
CA ALA A 6 -41.94 -28.94 34.49
C ALA A 6 -41.28 -28.79 33.11
N VAL A 7 -41.66 -27.74 32.37
CA VAL A 7 -40.99 -27.34 31.13
C VAL A 7 -39.76 -26.54 31.52
N LEU A 8 -38.58 -27.12 31.29
CA LEU A 8 -37.29 -26.47 31.46
C LEU A 8 -37.07 -25.54 30.24
N LEU A 9 -37.31 -24.24 30.38
CA LEU A 9 -36.81 -23.26 29.41
C LEU A 9 -35.31 -23.08 29.64
N LEU A 10 -34.48 -23.64 28.77
CA LEU A 10 -33.08 -23.20 28.64
C LEU A 10 -33.06 -21.83 27.94
N PRO A 11 -32.38 -20.81 28.49
CA PRO A 11 -32.15 -19.58 27.76
C PRO A 11 -31.27 -19.89 26.53
N MET A 12 -31.74 -19.52 25.34
CA MET A 12 -30.89 -19.45 24.16
C MET A 12 -29.85 -18.35 24.40
N LEU A 13 -28.60 -18.74 24.67
CA LEU A 13 -27.48 -17.81 24.56
C LEU A 13 -27.38 -17.37 23.09
N PRO A 14 -27.21 -16.07 22.81
CA PRO A 14 -26.93 -15.64 21.44
C PRO A 14 -25.69 -16.37 20.96
N SER A 15 -25.81 -17.07 19.82
CA SER A 15 -24.66 -17.62 19.13
C SER A 15 -23.80 -16.43 18.72
N THR A 16 -22.68 -16.20 19.41
CA THR A 16 -21.63 -15.34 18.88
C THR A 16 -21.25 -15.92 17.53
N ALA A 17 -21.40 -15.15 16.45
CA ALA A 17 -20.85 -15.56 15.17
C ALA A 17 -19.39 -15.90 15.41
N ALA A 18 -18.96 -17.12 15.08
CA ALA A 18 -17.56 -17.48 15.25
C ALA A 18 -16.70 -16.44 14.51
N ALA A 19 -15.66 -15.92 15.18
CA ALA A 19 -14.72 -14.98 14.59
C ALA A 19 -14.12 -15.54 13.30
N CYS A 20 -13.74 -14.64 12.39
CA CYS A 20 -13.01 -15.00 11.19
C CYS A 20 -11.59 -15.49 11.55
N PRO A 21 -10.90 -16.19 10.64
CA PRO A 21 -9.64 -16.85 10.94
C PRO A 21 -8.42 -15.91 11.05
N GLY A 22 -8.58 -14.59 10.89
CA GLY A 22 -7.47 -13.62 10.92
C GLY A 22 -6.53 -13.76 9.72
N VAL A 23 -7.04 -14.18 8.56
CA VAL A 23 -6.23 -14.27 7.34
C VAL A 23 -6.15 -12.89 6.69
N PRO A 24 -4.95 -12.34 6.42
CA PRO A 24 -4.82 -11.03 5.78
C PRO A 24 -5.58 -10.95 4.44
N ALA A 25 -6.25 -9.82 4.22
CA ALA A 25 -7.10 -9.55 3.05
C ALA A 25 -8.25 -10.57 2.83
N ASP A 26 -8.59 -11.44 3.78
CA ASP A 26 -9.76 -12.33 3.69
C ASP A 26 -11.03 -11.61 4.18
N TYR A 27 -11.64 -10.82 3.30
CA TYR A 27 -12.83 -10.02 3.64
C TYR A 27 -14.07 -10.85 3.95
N ASN A 28 -14.05 -12.14 3.56
CA ASN A 28 -15.21 -13.02 3.71
C ASN A 28 -15.02 -14.16 4.74
N GLY A 29 -13.82 -14.29 5.31
CA GLY A 29 -13.50 -15.26 6.35
C GLY A 29 -13.49 -16.71 5.90
N ASP A 30 -13.32 -17.01 4.61
CA ASP A 30 -13.27 -18.39 4.09
C ASP A 30 -11.89 -19.05 4.22
N GLY A 31 -10.92 -18.33 4.79
CA GLY A 31 -9.54 -18.74 4.98
C GLY A 31 -8.66 -18.49 3.76
N ARG A 32 -9.11 -17.70 2.78
CA ARG A 32 -8.33 -17.35 1.59
C ARG A 32 -8.29 -15.83 1.42
N PRO A 33 -7.11 -15.24 1.21
CA PRO A 33 -7.01 -13.83 0.88
C PRO A 33 -7.82 -13.51 -0.38
N ASP A 34 -8.65 -12.48 -0.28
CA ASP A 34 -9.32 -11.80 -1.39
C ASP A 34 -8.39 -10.71 -1.95
N LEU A 35 -8.84 -10.02 -3.01
CA LEU A 35 -8.09 -8.94 -3.64
C LEU A 35 -9.03 -7.77 -3.95
N ALA A 36 -8.62 -6.56 -3.61
CA ALA A 36 -9.27 -5.32 -4.00
C ALA A 36 -8.42 -4.57 -5.03
N VAL A 37 -9.08 -4.06 -6.07
CA VAL A 37 -8.43 -3.42 -7.22
C VAL A 37 -9.05 -2.05 -7.46
N GLY A 38 -8.30 -0.99 -7.20
CA GLY A 38 -8.74 0.37 -7.42
C GLY A 38 -8.74 0.76 -8.90
N MET A 39 -9.74 1.55 -9.25
CA MET A 39 -9.99 2.09 -10.58
C MET A 39 -10.34 3.58 -10.46
N PRO A 40 -9.46 4.44 -9.92
CA PRO A 40 -9.77 5.84 -9.60
C PRO A 40 -10.17 6.68 -10.83
N TYR A 41 -9.88 6.22 -12.05
CA TYR A 41 -10.27 6.90 -13.28
C TYR A 41 -11.52 6.31 -13.94
N ALA A 42 -12.23 5.40 -13.26
CA ALA A 42 -13.48 4.85 -13.75
C ALA A 42 -14.56 5.94 -13.86
N THR A 43 -15.36 5.86 -14.93
CA THR A 43 -16.59 6.66 -15.06
C THR A 43 -17.73 5.92 -14.38
N VAL A 44 -18.40 6.57 -13.42
CA VAL A 44 -19.55 6.03 -12.67
C VAL A 44 -20.70 7.02 -12.82
N GLY A 45 -21.93 6.56 -13.09
CA GLY A 45 -23.08 7.44 -13.25
C GLY A 45 -23.00 8.49 -14.40
N GLY A 46 -21.95 8.45 -15.24
CA GLY A 46 -21.64 9.50 -16.22
C GLY A 46 -20.62 10.54 -15.74
N HIS A 47 -20.10 10.40 -14.53
CA HIS A 47 -19.07 11.22 -13.91
C HIS A 47 -17.69 10.62 -14.18
N ASP A 48 -16.91 11.27 -15.04
CA ASP A 48 -15.55 10.80 -15.34
C ASP A 48 -14.66 10.92 -14.11
N ARG A 49 -13.82 9.91 -13.88
CA ARG A 49 -12.89 9.85 -12.72
C ARG A 49 -13.60 9.93 -11.36
N ALA A 50 -14.86 9.51 -11.29
CA ALA A 50 -15.51 9.26 -10.01
C ALA A 50 -14.81 8.14 -9.25
N GLY A 51 -14.34 7.12 -9.98
CA GLY A 51 -13.60 6.01 -9.40
C GLY A 51 -14.48 4.87 -8.91
N ALA A 52 -13.86 3.70 -8.75
CA ALA A 52 -14.51 2.47 -8.34
C ALA A 52 -13.46 1.47 -7.81
N VAL A 53 -13.90 0.42 -7.11
CA VAL A 53 -13.07 -0.70 -6.66
C VAL A 53 -13.67 -2.01 -7.15
N ALA A 54 -12.88 -2.84 -7.83
CA ALA A 54 -13.27 -4.19 -8.21
C ALA A 54 -12.78 -5.19 -7.16
N LEU A 55 -13.69 -6.02 -6.65
CA LEU A 55 -13.39 -7.06 -5.67
C LEU A 55 -13.19 -8.41 -6.35
N PHE A 56 -12.29 -9.21 -5.78
CA PHE A 56 -11.94 -10.54 -6.26
C PHE A 56 -11.90 -11.51 -5.10
N THR A 57 -12.75 -12.54 -5.14
CA THR A 57 -12.76 -13.58 -4.12
C THR A 57 -11.59 -14.54 -4.33
N GLY A 58 -10.85 -14.83 -3.26
CA GLY A 58 -9.82 -15.86 -3.21
C GLY A 58 -10.40 -17.25 -3.46
N THR A 59 -9.70 -18.06 -4.25
CA THR A 59 -10.11 -19.45 -4.55
C THR A 59 -8.87 -20.34 -4.61
N SER A 60 -9.06 -21.66 -4.58
CA SER A 60 -7.95 -22.59 -4.83
C SER A 60 -7.31 -22.40 -6.21
N GLY A 61 -8.05 -21.81 -7.16
CA GLY A 61 -7.62 -21.51 -8.52
C GLY A 61 -7.05 -20.11 -8.71
N GLY A 62 -6.73 -19.35 -7.66
CA GLY A 62 -6.38 -17.93 -7.77
C GLY A 62 -7.60 -17.06 -7.44
N PHE A 63 -7.92 -16.06 -8.24
CA PHE A 63 -8.97 -15.11 -7.93
C PHE A 63 -10.18 -15.22 -8.85
N ARG A 64 -11.38 -15.09 -8.29
CA ARG A 64 -12.65 -15.01 -9.03
C ARG A 64 -13.20 -13.59 -8.93
N LYS A 65 -13.44 -12.94 -10.07
CA LYS A 65 -14.02 -11.60 -10.11
C LYS A 65 -15.37 -11.56 -9.40
N GLY A 66 -15.49 -10.63 -8.47
CA GLY A 66 -16.68 -10.31 -7.69
C GLY A 66 -17.31 -8.99 -8.13
N PRO A 67 -18.05 -8.31 -7.24
CA PRO A 67 -18.70 -7.04 -7.54
C PRO A 67 -17.70 -5.90 -7.74
N VAL A 68 -18.19 -4.83 -8.34
CA VAL A 68 -17.52 -3.53 -8.41
C VAL A 68 -18.32 -2.57 -7.54
N ILE A 69 -17.63 -1.85 -6.65
CA ILE A 69 -18.23 -0.86 -5.74
C ILE A 69 -17.75 0.55 -6.08
N SER A 70 -18.58 1.54 -5.80
CA SER A 70 -18.36 2.98 -5.97
C SER A 70 -19.22 3.74 -4.95
N GLN A 71 -19.10 5.06 -4.88
CA GLN A 71 -20.00 5.89 -4.06
C GLN A 71 -21.48 5.74 -4.45
N ASP A 72 -21.80 5.51 -5.74
CA ASP A 72 -23.18 5.18 -6.18
C ASP A 72 -23.71 3.80 -5.75
N SER A 73 -22.90 2.94 -5.12
CA SER A 73 -23.32 1.57 -4.78
C SER A 73 -24.23 1.55 -3.56
N ASP A 74 -25.28 0.73 -3.60
CA ASP A 74 -26.20 0.55 -2.48
C ASP A 74 -25.45 0.29 -1.16
N GLY A 75 -25.72 1.15 -0.17
CA GLY A 75 -25.13 1.03 1.16
C GLY A 75 -23.79 1.75 1.34
N ILE A 76 -23.20 2.30 0.28
CA ILE A 76 -22.04 3.20 0.36
C ILE A 76 -22.59 4.65 0.42
N PRO A 77 -22.34 5.43 1.47
CA PRO A 77 -22.76 6.83 1.53
C PRO A 77 -22.03 7.71 0.53
N GLY A 78 -22.64 8.83 0.19
CA GLY A 78 -22.12 9.75 -0.84
C GLY A 78 -22.71 9.42 -2.21
N GLU A 79 -22.32 10.21 -3.20
CA GLU A 79 -22.69 10.03 -4.61
C GLU A 79 -21.41 10.13 -5.43
N ALA A 80 -21.34 9.48 -6.58
CA ALA A 80 -20.22 9.61 -7.49
C ALA A 80 -20.24 10.99 -8.17
N GLU A 81 -19.19 11.76 -7.99
CA GLU A 81 -18.97 13.05 -8.63
C GLU A 81 -17.75 13.00 -9.56
N ARG A 82 -17.61 14.05 -10.37
CA ARG A 82 -16.51 14.13 -11.33
C ARG A 82 -15.22 14.42 -10.56
N GLY A 83 -14.35 13.42 -10.49
CA GLY A 83 -12.98 13.59 -10.04
C GLY A 83 -12.66 12.96 -8.70
N ASP A 84 -13.65 12.48 -7.93
CA ASP A 84 -13.49 11.98 -6.54
C ASP A 84 -12.39 10.93 -6.38
N SER A 85 -12.14 10.18 -7.46
CA SER A 85 -11.09 9.19 -7.55
C SER A 85 -11.23 8.11 -6.47
N PHE A 86 -12.46 7.66 -6.21
CA PHE A 86 -12.73 6.52 -5.32
C PHE A 86 -11.89 5.30 -5.72
N GLY A 87 -11.16 4.74 -4.76
CA GLY A 87 -10.16 3.68 -5.00
C GLY A 87 -8.77 4.22 -5.36
N ALA A 88 -8.48 5.49 -5.12
CA ALA A 88 -7.14 6.06 -5.33
C ALA A 88 -6.08 5.40 -4.42
N ALA A 89 -6.46 5.11 -3.18
CA ALA A 89 -5.67 4.35 -2.22
C ALA A 89 -6.54 3.28 -1.56
N LEU A 90 -5.91 2.16 -1.16
CA LEU A 90 -6.55 1.04 -0.49
C LEU A 90 -5.65 0.57 0.67
N ALA A 91 -6.26 0.14 1.77
CA ALA A 91 -5.59 -0.60 2.84
C ALA A 91 -6.53 -1.65 3.42
N THR A 92 -5.96 -2.73 3.93
CA THR A 92 -6.69 -3.81 4.60
C THR A 92 -6.07 -4.10 5.95
N GLY A 93 -6.92 -4.39 6.94
CA GLY A 93 -6.56 -4.72 8.32
C GLY A 93 -7.83 -5.12 9.07
N ASP A 94 -7.72 -5.59 10.30
CA ASP A 94 -8.89 -5.80 11.18
C ASP A 94 -9.16 -4.54 12.00
N PHE A 95 -9.97 -3.62 11.47
CA PHE A 95 -10.21 -2.31 12.09
C PHE A 95 -11.30 -2.34 13.17
N ASN A 96 -11.93 -3.51 13.40
CA ASN A 96 -13.06 -3.66 14.31
C ASN A 96 -12.93 -4.83 15.30
N GLY A 97 -11.88 -5.65 15.18
CA GLY A 97 -11.52 -6.74 16.08
C GLY A 97 -12.38 -8.00 15.93
N ASP A 98 -13.02 -8.23 14.78
CA ASP A 98 -13.86 -9.40 14.52
C ASP A 98 -13.13 -10.57 13.82
N GLY A 99 -11.86 -10.36 13.49
CA GLY A 99 -10.95 -11.30 12.84
C GLY A 99 -11.14 -11.41 11.33
N CYS A 100 -12.12 -10.70 10.74
CA CYS A 100 -12.29 -10.62 9.30
C CYS A 100 -11.45 -9.45 8.80
N ALA A 101 -10.84 -9.58 7.61
CA ALA A 101 -10.17 -8.42 7.05
C ALA A 101 -11.21 -7.37 6.65
N ASP A 102 -10.91 -6.11 6.93
CA ASP A 102 -11.68 -4.94 6.51
C ASP A 102 -10.98 -4.23 5.35
N LEU A 103 -11.69 -3.34 4.67
CA LEU A 103 -11.17 -2.54 3.55
C LEU A 103 -11.39 -1.06 3.79
N ALA A 104 -10.31 -0.28 3.76
CA ALA A 104 -10.35 1.18 3.67
C ALA A 104 -10.16 1.62 2.21
N VAL A 105 -10.99 2.56 1.75
CA VAL A 105 -10.97 3.07 0.37
C VAL A 105 -10.90 4.59 0.36
N GLY A 106 -9.81 5.14 -0.18
CA GLY A 106 -9.64 6.57 -0.36
C GLY A 106 -10.37 7.10 -1.59
N ALA A 107 -11.09 8.21 -1.43
CA ALA A 107 -11.58 9.09 -2.49
C ALA A 107 -10.89 10.45 -2.30
N SER A 108 -9.59 10.50 -2.58
CA SER A 108 -8.72 11.60 -2.14
C SER A 108 -8.98 12.92 -2.86
N GLU A 109 -9.79 12.92 -3.92
CA GLU A 109 -10.11 14.11 -4.70
C GLU A 109 -11.58 14.54 -4.52
N GLU A 110 -12.28 13.95 -3.56
CA GLU A 110 -13.66 14.27 -3.20
C GLU A 110 -13.86 15.73 -2.79
N PHE A 111 -14.96 16.34 -3.25
CA PHE A 111 -15.38 17.68 -2.86
C PHE A 111 -16.54 17.68 -1.84
N VAL A 112 -16.23 17.47 -0.56
CA VAL A 112 -17.24 17.61 0.51
C VAL A 112 -17.87 19.00 0.58
N GLY A 113 -19.20 19.07 0.41
CA GLY A 113 -20.03 20.24 0.72
C GLY A 113 -19.98 21.38 -0.30
N ARG A 114 -19.35 21.20 -1.47
CA ARG A 114 -19.34 22.17 -2.57
C ARG A 114 -19.08 21.49 -3.91
N GLU A 115 -19.42 22.17 -5.00
CA GLU A 115 -19.15 21.68 -6.36
C GLU A 115 -17.64 21.52 -6.65
N PRO A 116 -17.24 20.49 -7.42
CA PRO A 116 -15.87 20.30 -7.87
C PRO A 116 -15.32 21.52 -8.63
N VAL A 117 -14.09 21.90 -8.31
CA VAL A 117 -13.38 22.99 -8.99
C VAL A 117 -12.28 22.41 -9.87
N THR A 118 -12.34 22.69 -11.18
CA THR A 118 -11.35 22.18 -12.13
C THR A 118 -9.94 22.65 -11.78
N GLY A 119 -9.03 21.69 -11.56
CA GLY A 119 -7.62 21.95 -11.27
C GLY A 119 -7.30 22.27 -9.80
N ALA A 120 -8.30 22.25 -8.92
CA ALA A 120 -8.08 22.23 -7.48
C ALA A 120 -8.02 20.78 -6.99
N ASP A 121 -7.19 20.55 -5.97
CA ASP A 121 -7.18 19.29 -5.23
C ASP A 121 -8.47 19.17 -4.41
N GLY A 122 -8.95 17.94 -4.21
CA GLY A 122 -10.12 17.67 -3.38
C GLY A 122 -9.83 17.77 -1.88
N HIS A 123 -10.90 17.79 -1.07
CA HIS A 123 -10.76 17.67 0.39
C HIS A 123 -10.36 16.24 0.78
N GLY A 124 -10.93 15.28 0.06
CA GLY A 124 -10.69 13.86 0.27
C GLY A 124 -11.52 13.27 1.41
N MET A 125 -11.82 11.98 1.29
CA MET A 125 -12.46 11.17 2.32
C MET A 125 -11.99 9.71 2.24
N VAL A 126 -12.28 8.94 3.29
CA VAL A 126 -12.06 7.50 3.32
C VAL A 126 -13.34 6.77 3.69
N HIS A 127 -13.69 5.76 2.91
CA HIS A 127 -14.76 4.81 3.20
C HIS A 127 -14.17 3.58 3.88
N LEU A 128 -14.71 3.23 5.04
CA LEU A 128 -14.34 2.04 5.80
C LEU A 128 -15.44 0.98 5.61
N LEU A 129 -15.07 -0.18 5.08
CA LEU A 129 -15.95 -1.30 4.84
C LEU A 129 -15.50 -2.48 5.70
N TYR A 130 -16.39 -2.97 6.56
CA TYR A 130 -16.11 -4.10 7.42
C TYR A 130 -16.35 -5.44 6.72
N GLY A 131 -15.42 -6.37 6.92
CA GLY A 131 -15.50 -7.75 6.48
C GLY A 131 -16.54 -8.54 7.25
N SER A 132 -17.00 -9.64 6.65
CA SER A 132 -17.88 -10.59 7.30
C SER A 132 -17.98 -11.86 6.49
N ARG A 133 -18.60 -12.91 7.03
CA ARG A 133 -18.95 -14.13 6.27
C ARG A 133 -19.81 -13.92 5.02
N THR A 134 -20.42 -12.75 4.85
CA THR A 134 -21.21 -12.40 3.67
C THR A 134 -20.49 -11.43 2.73
N GLY A 135 -19.23 -11.08 3.03
CA GLY A 135 -18.42 -10.09 2.33
C GLY A 135 -18.45 -8.72 3.01
N LEU A 136 -17.92 -7.72 2.30
CA LEU A 136 -17.79 -6.35 2.77
C LEU A 136 -19.13 -5.63 2.90
N HIS A 137 -19.24 -4.79 3.93
CA HIS A 137 -20.33 -3.82 4.09
C HIS A 137 -19.80 -2.49 4.60
N HIS A 138 -20.41 -1.41 4.15
CA HIS A 138 -20.04 -0.09 4.64
C HIS A 138 -20.26 0.05 6.15
N ALA A 139 -19.24 0.56 6.82
CA ALA A 139 -19.28 0.88 8.23
C ALA A 139 -19.27 2.38 8.49
N LYS A 140 -18.32 3.11 7.87
CA LYS A 140 -18.05 4.50 8.25
C LYS A 140 -17.40 5.31 7.14
N VAL A 141 -17.72 6.60 7.09
CA VAL A 141 -16.96 7.61 6.33
C VAL A 141 -16.06 8.38 7.30
N LEU A 142 -14.81 8.56 6.92
CA LEU A 142 -13.81 9.35 7.63
C LEU A 142 -13.43 10.55 6.78
N ASP A 143 -13.47 11.74 7.38
CA ASP A 143 -13.08 13.00 6.77
C ASP A 143 -12.43 13.92 7.81
N LEU A 144 -11.87 15.04 7.34
CA LEU A 144 -11.33 16.08 8.21
C LEU A 144 -12.40 17.15 8.50
N PRO A 145 -12.41 17.73 9.72
CA PRO A 145 -13.42 18.73 10.11
C PRO A 145 -13.35 20.04 9.31
N GLN A 146 -12.17 20.36 8.77
CA GLN A 146 -11.99 21.49 7.87
C GLN A 146 -11.88 20.91 6.46
N HIS A 147 -12.75 21.37 5.57
CA HIS A 147 -12.75 20.97 4.17
C HIS A 147 -11.89 21.97 3.41
N ASP A 148 -10.57 21.86 3.58
CA ASP A 148 -9.55 22.45 2.71
C ASP A 148 -9.07 21.42 1.67
N THR A 149 -8.25 21.80 0.69
CA THR A 149 -7.78 20.91 -0.37
C THR A 149 -6.69 19.95 0.11
N ASP A 150 -7.02 19.13 1.11
CA ASP A 150 -6.09 18.35 1.93
C ASP A 150 -5.72 17.00 1.32
N ARG A 151 -6.55 16.51 0.38
CA ARG A 151 -6.47 15.18 -0.23
C ARG A 151 -6.45 14.05 0.80
N PHE A 152 -7.29 14.15 1.83
CA PHE A 152 -7.42 13.12 2.87
C PHE A 152 -7.76 11.76 2.24
N GLY A 153 -6.99 10.73 2.57
CA GLY A 153 -7.10 9.41 1.94
C GLY A 153 -6.24 9.22 0.68
N ALA A 154 -5.30 10.12 0.40
CA ALA A 154 -4.37 9.99 -0.74
C ALA A 154 -3.39 8.81 -0.60
N ALA A 155 -3.09 8.40 0.63
CA ALA A 155 -2.33 7.20 0.95
C ALA A 155 -2.96 6.53 2.18
N LEU A 156 -2.94 5.20 2.23
CA LEU A 156 -3.47 4.40 3.32
C LEU A 156 -2.47 3.30 3.67
N ALA A 157 -2.32 3.01 4.96
CA ALA A 157 -1.61 1.84 5.48
C ALA A 157 -2.31 1.36 6.76
N ALA A 158 -2.18 0.07 7.08
CA ALA A 158 -2.82 -0.52 8.25
C ALA A 158 -1.83 -1.37 9.05
N GLY A 159 -1.99 -1.41 10.36
CA GLY A 159 -1.21 -2.25 11.27
C GLY A 159 -1.53 -1.92 12.72
N ASP A 160 -1.21 -2.83 13.64
CA ASP A 160 -1.36 -2.64 15.09
C ASP A 160 -0.36 -1.57 15.61
N LEU A 161 -0.77 -0.29 15.61
CA LEU A 161 0.08 0.85 15.94
C LEU A 161 0.04 1.21 17.43
N ASP A 162 -0.90 0.63 18.19
CA ASP A 162 -1.05 0.88 19.63
C ASP A 162 -0.85 -0.35 20.53
N GLY A 163 -0.68 -1.53 19.93
CA GLY A 163 -0.28 -2.78 20.57
C GLY A 163 -1.43 -3.54 21.21
N ASP A 164 -2.67 -3.28 20.79
CA ASP A 164 -3.88 -3.92 21.34
C ASP A 164 -4.34 -5.16 20.55
N GLY A 165 -3.75 -5.38 19.38
CA GLY A 165 -3.98 -6.52 18.50
C GLY A 165 -5.01 -6.29 17.39
N ASP A 166 -5.74 -5.18 17.41
CA ASP A 166 -6.55 -4.72 16.28
C ASP A 166 -5.68 -3.79 15.39
N ASP A 167 -5.96 -3.73 14.09
CA ASP A 167 -5.20 -2.86 13.22
C ASP A 167 -5.71 -1.41 13.30
N GLU A 168 -4.80 -0.45 13.38
CA GLU A 168 -5.10 0.96 13.11
C GLU A 168 -4.98 1.27 11.62
N LEU A 169 -5.79 2.24 11.16
CA LEU A 169 -5.68 2.82 9.83
C LEU A 169 -4.88 4.14 9.87
N ALA A 170 -3.74 4.20 9.20
CA ALA A 170 -3.00 5.42 8.91
C ALA A 170 -3.48 6.04 7.59
N ILE A 171 -3.83 7.33 7.62
CA ILE A 171 -4.47 8.06 6.52
C ILE A 171 -3.66 9.31 6.18
N GLY A 172 -3.13 9.35 4.96
CA GLY A 172 -2.38 10.49 4.43
C GLY A 172 -3.27 11.64 3.99
N ALA A 173 -2.83 12.87 4.30
CA ALA A 173 -3.44 14.13 3.88
C ALA A 173 -2.34 15.11 3.45
N PRO A 174 -1.70 14.89 2.29
CA PRO A 174 -0.51 15.63 1.87
C PRO A 174 -0.76 17.13 1.61
N GLY A 175 -2.01 17.55 1.42
CA GLY A 175 -2.38 18.96 1.27
C GLY A 175 -2.61 19.69 2.60
N TYR A 176 -2.72 18.96 3.71
CA TYR A 176 -3.19 19.50 5.00
C TYR A 176 -2.33 20.65 5.54
N GLU A 177 -2.95 21.80 5.80
CA GLU A 177 -2.32 23.03 6.30
C GLU A 177 -1.07 23.46 5.51
N GLY A 178 -0.96 23.02 4.25
CA GLY A 178 0.21 23.24 3.40
C GLY A 178 1.45 22.42 3.79
N GLY A 179 1.55 21.83 4.97
CA GLY A 179 2.70 21.00 5.37
C GLY A 179 2.47 19.50 5.18
N GLY A 180 1.23 19.06 5.05
CA GLY A 180 0.83 17.66 5.05
C GLY A 180 0.64 17.08 6.45
N ALA A 181 -0.17 16.03 6.55
CA ALA A 181 -0.42 15.32 7.79
C ALA A 181 -0.73 13.83 7.56
N VAL A 182 -0.66 13.06 8.66
CA VAL A 182 -1.20 11.70 8.74
C VAL A 182 -2.14 11.59 9.92
N VAL A 183 -3.32 11.03 9.73
CA VAL A 183 -4.27 10.68 10.78
C VAL A 183 -4.21 9.18 11.04
N ILE A 184 -4.08 8.79 12.30
CA ILE A 184 -4.21 7.41 12.75
C ILE A 184 -5.62 7.25 13.31
N HIS A 185 -6.38 6.32 12.73
CA HIS A 185 -7.74 5.98 13.11
C HIS A 185 -7.78 4.58 13.74
N GLY A 186 -8.25 4.51 14.98
CA GLY A 186 -8.50 3.29 15.76
C GLY A 186 -9.31 3.64 17.00
N ALA A 187 -9.07 2.96 18.12
CA ALA A 187 -9.71 3.26 19.40
C ALA A 187 -9.48 4.73 19.84
N LYS A 188 -8.33 5.31 19.48
CA LYS A 188 -8.02 6.74 19.62
C LYS A 188 -7.62 7.32 18.27
N ILE A 189 -8.01 8.58 18.04
CA ILE A 189 -7.58 9.32 16.85
C ILE A 189 -6.35 10.15 17.22
N LYS A 190 -5.28 10.00 16.44
CA LYS A 190 -4.05 10.80 16.56
C LYS A 190 -3.73 11.45 15.23
N MET A 191 -3.23 12.68 15.26
CA MET A 191 -2.79 13.39 14.07
C MET A 191 -1.29 13.74 14.17
N ILE A 192 -0.55 13.41 13.11
CA ILE A 192 0.86 13.67 12.94
C ILE A 192 0.98 14.74 11.86
N LYS A 193 1.12 16.00 12.29
CA LYS A 193 1.31 17.13 11.38
C LYS A 193 2.77 17.35 11.04
N ASN A 194 3.03 17.78 9.83
CA ASN A 194 4.30 18.39 9.44
C ASN A 194 4.17 19.93 9.47
N SER A 195 5.25 20.63 9.82
CA SER A 195 5.22 22.08 10.09
C SER A 195 5.56 22.96 8.88
N GLY A 196 5.67 22.38 7.69
CA GLY A 196 5.94 23.11 6.44
C GLY A 196 4.82 24.09 6.09
N THR A 197 5.15 25.16 5.35
CA THR A 197 4.16 26.14 4.84
C THR A 197 3.88 25.98 3.35
N SER A 198 4.43 24.96 2.72
CA SER A 198 4.24 24.57 1.32
C SER A 198 4.38 23.06 1.23
N THR A 199 3.51 22.39 0.47
CA THR A 199 3.42 20.93 0.56
C THR A 199 4.70 20.31 0.05
N ASP A 200 5.33 19.53 0.93
CA ASP A 200 6.41 18.60 0.63
C ASP A 200 5.87 17.18 0.38
N GLN A 201 4.54 17.05 0.27
CA GLN A 201 3.83 15.80 0.11
C GLN A 201 3.97 14.85 1.32
N PHE A 202 4.20 15.37 2.53
CA PHE A 202 4.18 14.56 3.75
C PHE A 202 2.86 13.79 3.91
N GLY A 203 2.95 12.45 3.94
CA GLY A 203 1.78 11.57 3.96
C GLY A 203 1.32 11.10 2.58
N ALA A 204 2.12 11.31 1.52
CA ALA A 204 1.81 10.81 0.18
C ALA A 204 2.16 9.34 -0.05
N ALA A 205 2.99 8.74 0.82
CA ALA A 205 3.25 7.31 0.87
C ALA A 205 3.31 6.87 2.34
N LEU A 206 2.77 5.70 2.66
CA LEU A 206 2.72 5.15 4.01
C LEU A 206 3.10 3.67 3.98
N ALA A 207 3.77 3.21 5.03
CA ALA A 207 3.95 1.80 5.33
C ALA A 207 3.99 1.61 6.85
N THR A 208 3.58 0.44 7.30
CA THR A 208 3.61 0.00 8.70
C THR A 208 4.48 -1.25 8.81
N GLY A 209 5.18 -1.42 9.93
CA GLY A 209 5.98 -2.61 10.21
C GLY A 209 6.59 -2.57 11.60
N ASP A 210 6.80 -3.73 12.21
CA ASP A 210 7.44 -3.87 13.52
C ASP A 210 8.97 -3.79 13.35
N PHE A 211 9.50 -2.57 13.29
CA PHE A 211 10.91 -2.34 12.98
C PHE A 211 11.81 -2.63 14.18
N ASP A 212 11.27 -2.63 15.40
CA ASP A 212 12.02 -2.87 16.63
C ASP A 212 11.84 -4.25 17.27
N GLY A 213 10.83 -5.00 16.81
CA GLY A 213 10.55 -6.39 17.18
C GLY A 213 9.83 -6.51 18.52
N ASP A 214 9.10 -5.47 18.95
CA ASP A 214 8.36 -5.49 20.20
C ASP A 214 6.92 -5.99 20.08
N GLY A 215 6.47 -6.26 18.86
CA GLY A 215 5.12 -6.73 18.52
C GLY A 215 4.13 -5.61 18.19
N THR A 216 4.54 -4.34 18.27
CA THR A 216 3.76 -3.17 17.83
C THR A 216 4.33 -2.67 16.52
N ALA A 217 3.48 -2.35 15.55
CA ALA A 217 3.93 -1.74 14.31
C ALA A 217 4.31 -0.26 14.51
N GLU A 218 5.35 0.17 13.81
CA GLU A 218 5.70 1.56 13.59
C GLU A 218 5.15 2.08 12.26
N LEU A 219 5.08 3.40 12.13
CA LEU A 219 4.62 4.08 10.92
C LEU A 219 5.77 4.78 10.19
N ALA A 220 5.99 4.43 8.93
CA ALA A 220 6.84 5.16 7.99
C ALA A 220 6.00 6.07 7.09
N ILE A 221 6.42 7.34 6.96
CA ILE A 221 5.69 8.40 6.25
C ILE A 221 6.61 9.02 5.20
N GLY A 222 6.26 8.89 3.93
CA GLY A 222 6.97 9.53 2.82
C GLY A 222 6.55 10.99 2.64
N ALA A 223 7.54 11.83 2.34
CA ALA A 223 7.39 13.20 1.86
C ALA A 223 8.27 13.40 0.61
N PRO A 224 7.91 12.81 -0.54
CA PRO A 224 8.76 12.80 -1.73
C PRO A 224 9.01 14.20 -2.32
N GLY A 225 8.19 15.19 -2.00
CA GLY A 225 8.36 16.59 -2.43
C GLY A 225 9.21 17.43 -1.47
N ASP A 226 9.78 16.85 -0.42
CA ASP A 226 10.53 17.57 0.61
C ASP A 226 11.82 18.20 0.07
N ASN A 227 12.14 19.35 0.66
CA ASN A 227 13.23 20.24 0.25
C ASN A 227 14.12 20.57 1.46
N LEU A 228 14.93 19.62 1.94
CA LEU A 228 15.85 19.88 3.06
C LEU A 228 16.94 20.86 2.63
N GLU A 229 17.66 20.51 1.57
CA GLU A 229 18.70 21.31 0.92
C GLU A 229 18.47 21.43 -0.59
N LYS A 230 17.86 20.43 -1.22
CA LYS A 230 17.67 20.35 -2.68
C LYS A 230 16.18 20.21 -3.02
N LYS A 231 15.81 20.51 -4.27
CA LYS A 231 14.40 20.53 -4.65
C LYS A 231 13.84 19.12 -4.80
N ALA A 232 12.78 18.77 -4.08
CA ALA A 232 12.11 17.47 -4.15
C ALA A 232 13.11 16.29 -4.07
N GLU A 233 14.07 16.41 -3.16
CA GLU A 233 15.00 15.31 -2.88
C GLU A 233 14.30 14.20 -2.07
N GLY A 234 13.26 14.58 -1.32
CA GLY A 234 12.36 13.67 -0.63
C GLY A 234 12.90 13.17 0.70
N THR A 235 11.98 12.83 1.60
CA THR A 235 12.31 12.28 2.92
C THR A 235 11.34 11.18 3.33
N VAL A 236 11.75 10.39 4.32
CA VAL A 236 10.89 9.46 5.05
C VAL A 236 11.00 9.74 6.53
N THR A 237 9.87 9.95 7.21
CA THR A 237 9.79 10.05 8.67
C THR A 237 9.24 8.76 9.24
N VAL A 238 9.98 8.11 10.14
CA VAL A 238 9.47 6.99 10.94
C VAL A 238 9.03 7.49 12.31
N VAL A 239 7.83 7.08 12.71
CA VAL A 239 7.25 7.40 14.02
C VAL A 239 7.21 6.14 14.87
N GLU A 240 7.99 6.16 15.95
CA GLU A 240 8.18 5.04 16.87
C GLU A 240 7.98 5.55 18.29
N LYS A 241 6.98 5.03 19.03
CA LYS A 241 6.70 5.41 20.43
C LYS A 241 6.67 6.93 20.67
N GLY A 242 6.19 7.68 19.68
CA GLY A 242 6.11 9.15 19.71
C GLY A 242 7.39 9.90 19.34
N ARG A 243 8.52 9.21 19.16
CA ARG A 243 9.73 9.75 18.54
C ARG A 243 9.56 9.78 17.03
N ARG A 244 10.03 10.85 16.39
CA ARG A 244 10.10 10.98 14.93
C ARG A 244 11.56 10.95 14.51
N THR A 245 11.89 10.08 13.55
CA THR A 245 13.22 10.00 12.95
C THR A 245 13.11 10.21 11.45
N LEU A 246 13.87 11.19 10.95
CA LEU A 246 13.90 11.56 9.55
C LEU A 246 15.03 10.83 8.84
N TYR A 247 14.74 10.30 7.66
CA TYR A 247 15.67 9.66 6.74
C TYR A 247 15.62 10.33 5.37
N SER A 248 16.78 10.39 4.72
CA SER A 248 17.00 10.87 3.35
C SER A 248 18.22 10.14 2.76
N GLN A 249 18.51 10.33 1.47
CA GLN A 249 19.73 9.75 0.86
C GLN A 249 21.03 10.32 1.44
N ASP A 250 20.98 11.52 2.02
CA ASP A 250 22.12 12.13 2.72
C ASP A 250 22.27 11.65 4.18
N SER A 251 21.36 10.78 4.65
CA SER A 251 21.47 10.19 5.98
C SER A 251 22.70 9.28 6.09
N PRO A 252 23.39 9.24 7.25
CA PRO A 252 24.59 8.42 7.41
C PRO A 252 24.34 6.96 7.02
N TRP A 253 25.21 6.43 6.16
CA TRP A 253 25.20 5.04 5.66
C TRP A 253 24.10 4.68 4.66
N VAL A 254 23.18 5.59 4.34
CA VAL A 254 22.33 5.45 3.16
C VAL A 254 23.20 5.71 1.94
N LYS A 255 23.08 4.85 0.92
CA LYS A 255 23.98 4.89 -0.25
C LYS A 255 23.52 5.98 -1.22
N GLY A 256 24.48 6.54 -1.96
CA GLY A 256 24.21 7.64 -2.88
C GLY A 256 24.23 8.99 -2.17
N PHE A 257 23.68 9.99 -2.83
CA PHE A 257 23.51 11.34 -2.30
C PHE A 257 22.14 11.82 -2.75
N ALA A 258 21.51 12.67 -1.94
CA ALA A 258 20.27 13.29 -2.37
C ALA A 258 20.57 14.30 -3.49
N GLU A 259 19.78 14.31 -4.55
CA GLU A 259 19.81 15.23 -5.67
C GLU A 259 18.45 15.91 -5.81
N SER A 260 18.36 16.96 -6.62
CA SER A 260 17.05 17.54 -6.89
C SER A 260 16.23 16.58 -7.75
N TRP A 261 14.99 16.33 -7.34
CA TRP A 261 14.00 15.50 -8.03
C TRP A 261 14.24 13.99 -7.95
N ASP A 262 14.90 13.52 -6.88
CA ASP A 262 15.05 12.08 -6.61
C ASP A 262 13.77 11.46 -6.07
N TYR A 263 12.97 12.26 -5.34
CA TYR A 263 11.72 11.85 -4.71
C TYR A 263 11.89 10.65 -3.76
N PHE A 264 12.91 10.68 -2.90
CA PHE A 264 13.09 9.66 -1.86
C PHE A 264 11.82 9.53 -1.00
N GLY A 265 11.31 8.30 -0.84
CA GLY A 265 10.06 8.07 -0.13
C GLY A 265 8.81 8.10 -1.00
N SER A 266 8.94 8.02 -2.33
CA SER A 266 7.79 7.94 -3.26
C SER A 266 6.96 6.67 -3.12
N ALA A 267 7.60 5.58 -2.71
CA ALA A 267 6.96 4.30 -2.45
C ALA A 267 7.62 3.67 -1.22
N LEU A 268 6.83 3.02 -0.38
CA LEU A 268 7.28 2.35 0.84
C LEU A 268 6.70 0.94 0.88
N ALA A 269 7.49 -0.01 1.36
CA ALA A 269 7.02 -1.34 1.73
C ALA A 269 7.83 -1.83 2.93
N ALA A 270 7.20 -2.55 3.84
CA ALA A 270 7.85 -3.13 5.00
C ALA A 270 7.60 -4.64 5.08
N ALA A 271 8.66 -5.38 5.42
CA ALA A 271 8.62 -6.81 5.74
C ALA A 271 10.01 -7.24 6.24
N ASP A 272 10.09 -8.38 6.92
CA ASP A 272 11.36 -9.00 7.31
C ASP A 272 12.08 -9.64 6.09
N PHE A 273 13.01 -8.92 5.47
CA PHE A 273 13.78 -9.42 4.32
C PHE A 273 14.97 -10.30 4.73
N ASN A 274 15.36 -10.27 6.01
CA ASN A 274 16.57 -10.92 6.51
C ASN A 274 16.30 -12.07 7.50
N GLY A 275 15.03 -12.37 7.79
CA GLY A 275 14.56 -13.45 8.64
C GLY A 275 14.92 -13.30 10.11
N ASP A 276 15.12 -12.07 10.60
CA ASP A 276 15.56 -11.79 11.97
C ASP A 276 14.42 -11.47 12.97
N GLY A 277 13.18 -11.52 12.49
CA GLY A 277 11.95 -11.30 13.26
C GLY A 277 11.60 -9.84 13.47
N ARG A 278 12.22 -8.91 12.73
CA ARG A 278 11.85 -7.50 12.65
C ARG A 278 11.59 -7.14 11.21
N ASP A 279 10.60 -6.30 10.98
CA ASP A 279 10.38 -5.76 9.66
C ASP A 279 11.52 -4.80 9.28
N ASP A 280 11.78 -4.76 7.98
CA ASP A 280 12.71 -3.84 7.36
C ASP A 280 11.93 -2.88 6.48
N LEU A 281 12.48 -1.69 6.21
CA LEU A 281 11.84 -0.68 5.36
C LEU A 281 12.52 -0.59 3.99
N ALA A 282 11.78 -0.91 2.93
CA ALA A 282 12.15 -0.62 1.55
C ALA A 282 11.59 0.74 1.12
N ILE A 283 12.45 1.56 0.50
CA ILE A 283 12.16 2.96 0.12
C ILE A 283 12.47 3.16 -1.36
N GLY A 284 11.46 3.53 -2.12
CA GLY A 284 11.56 3.84 -3.54
C GLY A 284 12.05 5.26 -3.79
N VAL A 285 12.97 5.38 -4.74
CA VAL A 285 13.55 6.65 -5.21
C VAL A 285 13.52 6.65 -6.75
N PRO A 286 12.34 6.78 -7.35
CA PRO A 286 12.18 6.59 -8.80
C PRO A 286 12.87 7.69 -9.62
N GLY A 287 13.21 8.83 -9.01
CA GLY A 287 13.87 9.96 -9.65
C GLY A 287 15.39 9.87 -9.74
N GLU A 288 16.02 8.93 -9.01
CA GLU A 288 17.48 8.81 -8.92
C GLU A 288 18.16 8.73 -10.29
N GLY A 289 19.16 9.59 -10.48
CA GLY A 289 20.06 9.60 -11.63
C GLY A 289 21.28 8.69 -11.44
N LEU A 290 21.35 7.58 -12.17
CA LEU A 290 22.48 6.64 -12.14
C LEU A 290 23.57 6.95 -13.16
N SER A 291 23.35 7.89 -14.09
CA SER A 291 24.28 8.27 -15.16
C SER A 291 24.75 9.74 -15.07
N VAL A 292 25.95 10.02 -15.58
CA VAL A 292 26.72 11.28 -15.39
C VAL A 292 26.13 12.51 -16.14
N TYR A 293 24.86 12.48 -16.52
CA TYR A 293 24.21 13.61 -17.19
C TYR A 293 22.97 14.09 -16.43
N PRO A 294 23.14 14.73 -15.25
CA PRO A 294 22.04 15.40 -14.57
C PRO A 294 21.65 16.63 -15.40
N ARG A 295 20.63 16.48 -16.24
CA ARG A 295 19.94 17.62 -16.86
C ARG A 295 18.46 17.51 -16.55
N ALA A 296 18.08 18.28 -15.53
CA ALA A 296 16.75 18.80 -15.20
C ALA A 296 15.53 17.88 -15.40
N MET A 297 14.89 17.60 -14.27
CA MET A 297 13.46 17.28 -14.09
C MET A 297 12.91 15.92 -14.57
N GLU A 298 13.58 15.12 -15.41
CA GLU A 298 12.83 14.07 -16.12
C GLU A 298 13.49 12.68 -16.32
N TYR A 299 14.61 12.31 -15.69
CA TYR A 299 15.32 11.09 -16.13
C TYR A 299 15.64 10.06 -15.05
N GLY A 300 14.70 9.80 -14.15
CA GLY A 300 14.86 8.79 -13.11
C GLY A 300 15.05 7.39 -13.68
N GLU A 301 16.29 6.89 -13.62
CA GLU A 301 16.58 5.46 -13.79
C GLU A 301 16.08 4.71 -12.55
N GLY A 302 16.25 5.32 -11.38
CA GLY A 302 15.65 4.93 -10.11
C GLY A 302 16.50 3.99 -9.26
N THR A 303 16.29 4.06 -7.95
CA THR A 303 16.90 3.17 -6.95
C THR A 303 15.89 2.78 -5.88
N VAL A 304 16.20 1.71 -5.15
CA VAL A 304 15.52 1.33 -3.90
C VAL A 304 16.55 1.21 -2.79
N HIS A 305 16.27 1.80 -1.63
CA HIS A 305 17.06 1.59 -0.41
C HIS A 305 16.31 0.65 0.52
N VAL A 306 17.04 -0.22 1.24
CA VAL A 306 16.47 -1.05 2.30
C VAL A 306 17.20 -0.75 3.59
N ILE A 307 16.47 -0.31 4.61
CA ILE A 307 16.98 -0.05 5.95
C ILE A 307 16.47 -1.17 6.86
N TYR A 308 17.39 -1.90 7.49
CA TYR A 308 17.05 -3.06 8.30
C TYR A 308 16.52 -2.66 9.67
N GLY A 309 15.52 -3.41 10.15
CA GLY A 309 15.03 -3.37 11.53
C GLY A 309 16.12 -3.77 12.52
N SER A 310 16.00 -3.27 13.74
CA SER A 310 16.89 -3.61 14.85
C SER A 310 16.17 -3.37 16.17
N SER A 311 16.65 -3.91 17.29
CA SER A 311 16.00 -3.74 18.60
C SER A 311 15.89 -2.29 19.12
N GLY A 312 16.31 -1.28 18.34
CA GLY A 312 16.08 0.13 18.61
C GLY A 312 15.48 0.86 17.40
N GLY A 313 14.72 0.15 16.57
CA GLY A 313 14.16 0.60 15.30
C GLY A 313 15.14 0.46 14.13
N LEU A 314 14.84 1.16 13.03
CA LEU A 314 15.62 1.08 11.79
C LEU A 314 17.09 1.51 11.95
N LYS A 315 18.01 0.70 11.42
CA LYS A 315 19.46 0.86 11.53
C LYS A 315 20.13 1.12 10.18
N THR A 316 20.60 2.35 9.96
CA THR A 316 21.16 2.73 8.66
C THR A 316 22.54 2.14 8.34
N SER A 317 23.33 1.73 9.34
CA SER A 317 24.69 1.19 9.12
C SER A 317 24.74 -0.08 8.27
N THR A 318 23.59 -0.74 8.09
CA THR A 318 23.42 -1.96 7.30
C THR A 318 22.59 -1.72 6.04
N THR A 319 22.31 -0.46 5.67
CA THR A 319 21.46 -0.14 4.53
C THR A 319 21.99 -0.72 3.22
N GLU A 320 21.06 -1.27 2.45
CA GLU A 320 21.28 -1.71 1.09
C GLU A 320 20.71 -0.73 0.08
N GLY A 321 21.29 -0.72 -1.12
CA GLY A 321 20.87 0.11 -2.24
C GLY A 321 20.84 -0.74 -3.49
N TRP A 322 19.73 -0.74 -4.20
CA TRP A 322 19.40 -1.65 -5.27
C TRP A 322 19.01 -0.89 -6.52
N THR A 323 19.71 -1.22 -7.62
CA THR A 323 19.49 -0.62 -8.94
C THR A 323 19.67 -1.67 -10.03
N GLN A 324 19.15 -1.39 -11.23
CA GLN A 324 19.36 -2.26 -12.39
C GLN A 324 20.84 -2.37 -12.85
N ASN A 325 21.76 -1.55 -12.32
CA ASN A 325 23.22 -1.75 -12.51
C ASN A 325 23.73 -3.03 -11.84
N SER A 326 23.02 -3.51 -10.80
CA SER A 326 23.41 -4.67 -10.00
C SER A 326 22.51 -5.90 -10.20
N LEU A 327 21.43 -5.74 -10.98
CA LEU A 327 20.36 -6.72 -11.18
C LEU A 327 20.21 -7.09 -12.66
N VAL A 328 19.29 -8.00 -12.97
CA VAL A 328 18.94 -8.31 -14.36
C VAL A 328 18.21 -7.13 -14.99
N GLY A 329 18.75 -6.58 -16.07
CA GLY A 329 18.21 -5.41 -16.73
C GLY A 329 19.34 -4.47 -17.15
N ILE A 330 18.98 -3.30 -17.67
CA ILE A 330 19.91 -2.22 -17.93
C ILE A 330 19.16 -0.95 -17.56
N PRO A 331 19.65 -0.12 -16.62
CA PRO A 331 18.96 1.12 -16.27
C PRO A 331 18.96 2.06 -17.47
N ARG A 332 17.81 2.68 -17.71
CA ARG A 332 17.61 3.71 -18.71
C ARG A 332 16.85 4.86 -18.08
N MET A 333 17.10 6.01 -18.66
CA MET A 333 16.29 7.19 -18.45
C MET A 333 14.78 6.85 -18.58
N TYR A 334 13.98 7.33 -17.64
CA TYR A 334 12.53 7.12 -17.51
C TYR A 334 12.07 5.74 -17.03
N ASP A 335 12.98 4.81 -16.71
CA ASP A 335 12.60 3.49 -16.20
C ASP A 335 11.84 3.60 -14.88
N ARG A 336 12.25 4.54 -14.03
CA ARG A 336 11.67 4.85 -12.72
C ARG A 336 11.63 3.61 -11.81
N PHE A 337 12.76 2.90 -11.72
CA PHE A 337 12.91 1.76 -10.81
C PHE A 337 12.59 2.18 -9.37
N GLY A 338 11.69 1.46 -8.70
CA GLY A 338 11.24 1.84 -7.35
C GLY A 338 9.99 2.73 -7.33
N SER A 339 9.27 2.87 -8.44
CA SER A 339 8.01 3.63 -8.48
C SER A 339 6.88 3.02 -7.65
N SER A 340 6.90 1.71 -7.46
CA SER A 340 5.97 0.98 -6.60
C SER A 340 6.69 -0.18 -5.95
N LEU A 341 6.30 -0.54 -4.74
CA LEU A 341 6.92 -1.58 -3.93
C LEU A 341 5.85 -2.46 -3.30
N ALA A 342 6.11 -3.76 -3.22
CA ALA A 342 5.34 -4.69 -2.41
C ALA A 342 6.27 -5.74 -1.84
N ALA A 343 6.03 -6.13 -0.59
CA ALA A 343 6.84 -7.12 0.12
C ALA A 343 5.98 -8.27 0.65
N GLY A 344 6.55 -9.46 0.73
CA GLY A 344 5.88 -10.64 1.28
C GLY A 344 6.53 -11.96 0.85
N ASP A 345 6.23 -13.03 1.56
CA ASP A 345 6.79 -14.37 1.32
C ASP A 345 6.13 -15.04 0.08
N LEU A 346 6.73 -14.84 -1.10
CA LEU A 346 6.29 -15.44 -2.36
C LEU A 346 6.79 -16.87 -2.52
N ASN A 347 7.94 -17.18 -1.91
CA ASN A 347 8.64 -18.44 -2.10
C ASN A 347 8.33 -19.47 -0.98
N GLY A 348 7.67 -19.06 0.09
CA GLY A 348 7.22 -19.89 1.20
C GLY A 348 8.33 -20.35 2.14
N ASP A 349 9.44 -19.62 2.24
CA ASP A 349 10.56 -19.96 3.14
C ASP A 349 10.60 -19.16 4.44
N GLY A 350 9.70 -18.18 4.58
CA GLY A 350 9.58 -17.34 5.75
C GLY A 350 10.46 -16.08 5.73
N ASP A 351 11.24 -15.85 4.67
CA ASP A 351 11.90 -14.57 4.42
C ASP A 351 11.09 -13.81 3.35
N ALA A 352 10.88 -12.50 3.50
CA ALA A 352 10.07 -11.75 2.54
C ALA A 352 10.82 -11.51 1.21
N GLU A 353 10.10 -11.63 0.09
CA GLU A 353 10.54 -11.08 -1.19
C GLU A 353 10.18 -9.60 -1.31
N LEU A 354 10.95 -8.86 -2.11
CA LEU A 354 10.59 -7.52 -2.57
C LEU A 354 10.28 -7.52 -4.07
N ALA A 355 9.08 -7.08 -4.43
CA ALA A 355 8.69 -6.75 -5.79
C ALA A 355 8.81 -5.24 -6.03
N VAL A 356 9.50 -4.85 -7.10
CA VAL A 356 9.82 -3.47 -7.46
C VAL A 356 9.27 -3.14 -8.83
N GLY A 357 8.38 -2.15 -8.88
CA GLY A 357 7.81 -1.63 -10.13
C GLY A 357 8.80 -0.79 -10.94
N ILE A 358 8.76 -0.99 -12.26
CA ILE A 358 9.57 -0.27 -13.26
C ILE A 358 8.62 0.13 -14.41
N PRO A 359 7.65 1.02 -14.17
CA PRO A 359 6.59 1.32 -15.14
C PRO A 359 7.13 1.89 -16.46
N GLY A 360 8.27 2.57 -16.45
CA GLY A 360 8.95 3.03 -17.67
C GLY A 360 9.37 1.91 -18.61
N GLU A 361 9.86 0.80 -18.05
CA GLU A 361 10.17 -0.43 -18.80
C GLU A 361 8.93 -1.30 -19.02
N ASN A 362 7.80 -0.97 -18.41
CA ASN A 362 6.63 -1.85 -18.29
C ASN A 362 7.03 -3.19 -17.65
N ALA A 363 7.76 -3.16 -16.53
CA ALA A 363 8.30 -4.35 -15.89
C ALA A 363 8.17 -4.34 -14.36
N VAL A 364 8.38 -5.51 -13.77
CA VAL A 364 8.58 -5.70 -12.32
C VAL A 364 9.85 -6.50 -12.09
N GLN A 365 10.66 -6.05 -11.16
CA GLN A 365 11.83 -6.76 -10.66
C GLN A 365 11.49 -7.42 -9.32
N VAL A 366 11.84 -8.70 -9.13
CA VAL A 366 11.64 -9.40 -7.87
C VAL A 366 12.97 -9.85 -7.28
N LEU A 367 13.18 -9.56 -6.01
CA LEU A 367 14.36 -9.90 -5.20
C LEU A 367 13.93 -10.79 -4.05
N ALA A 368 14.67 -11.88 -3.82
CA ALA A 368 14.42 -12.75 -2.67
C ALA A 368 15.09 -12.20 -1.41
N GLY A 369 14.37 -12.28 -0.30
CA GLY A 369 14.96 -12.15 1.03
C GLY A 369 15.79 -13.38 1.36
N THR A 370 16.68 -13.24 2.34
CA THR A 370 17.50 -14.35 2.83
C THR A 370 17.82 -14.18 4.30
N LYS A 371 17.60 -15.23 5.08
CA LYS A 371 17.83 -15.36 6.53
C LYS A 371 19.21 -14.95 7.07
N SER A 372 20.17 -14.63 6.20
CA SER A 372 21.55 -14.35 6.58
C SER A 372 22.20 -13.22 5.79
N GLY A 373 21.42 -12.46 5.02
CA GLY A 373 22.01 -11.46 4.14
C GLY A 373 21.04 -10.51 3.47
N GLY A 374 19.80 -10.38 3.97
CA GLY A 374 18.86 -9.41 3.41
C GLY A 374 18.44 -9.79 1.99
N LEU A 375 18.24 -8.79 1.14
CA LEU A 375 17.87 -9.03 -0.25
C LEU A 375 19.05 -9.59 -1.05
N THR A 376 18.75 -10.41 -2.06
CA THR A 376 19.81 -11.02 -2.89
C THR A 376 19.63 -10.78 -4.38
N LYS A 377 20.75 -10.49 -5.05
CA LYS A 377 20.83 -10.48 -6.52
C LYS A 377 20.82 -11.89 -7.12
N ASN A 378 21.03 -12.93 -6.32
CA ASN A 378 21.02 -14.30 -6.85
C ASN A 378 19.60 -14.63 -7.34
N HIS A 379 19.50 -15.13 -8.56
CA HIS A 379 18.23 -15.46 -9.23
C HIS A 379 17.17 -14.34 -9.30
N ASN A 380 17.56 -13.08 -9.08
CA ASN A 380 16.65 -11.95 -9.22
C ASN A 380 15.92 -12.00 -10.57
N LEU A 381 14.64 -11.64 -10.57
CA LEU A 381 13.76 -11.89 -11.71
C LEU A 381 13.17 -10.59 -12.26
N LEU A 382 13.56 -10.24 -13.48
CA LEU A 382 12.87 -9.22 -14.28
C LEU A 382 11.72 -9.84 -15.07
N ILE A 383 10.49 -9.43 -14.75
CA ILE A 383 9.23 -9.81 -15.40
C ILE A 383 8.79 -8.67 -16.33
N PRO A 384 8.92 -8.83 -17.66
CA PRO A 384 8.42 -7.84 -18.60
C PRO A 384 6.90 -7.97 -18.77
N GLY A 385 6.24 -6.83 -18.90
CA GLY A 385 4.83 -6.69 -19.18
C GLY A 385 4.52 -6.24 -20.60
N PRO A 386 3.24 -5.98 -20.90
CA PRO A 386 2.82 -5.43 -22.18
C PRO A 386 3.34 -3.99 -22.38
N LYS A 387 3.80 -3.67 -23.59
CA LYS A 387 4.31 -2.34 -23.93
C LYS A 387 3.21 -1.28 -23.83
N GLY A 388 3.56 -0.11 -23.29
CA GLY A 388 2.66 1.04 -23.18
C GLY A 388 1.55 0.85 -22.13
N GLY A 389 1.67 -0.17 -21.27
CA GLY A 389 0.70 -0.46 -20.22
C GLY A 389 1.04 0.13 -18.87
N GLU A 390 2.24 0.70 -18.69
CA GLU A 390 2.82 1.02 -17.39
C GLU A 390 2.73 -0.18 -16.44
N PHE A 391 3.01 -1.38 -16.98
CA PHE A 391 3.05 -2.59 -16.18
C PHE A 391 4.07 -2.44 -15.05
N GLY A 392 3.66 -2.69 -13.81
CA GLY A 392 4.48 -2.41 -12.63
C GLY A 392 4.24 -1.03 -12.01
N ALA A 393 3.30 -0.22 -12.52
CA ALA A 393 2.88 1.02 -11.84
C ALA A 393 2.21 0.74 -10.47
N ALA A 394 1.56 -0.42 -10.33
CA ALA A 394 1.05 -0.92 -9.06
C ALA A 394 1.41 -2.38 -8.90
N VAL A 395 1.88 -2.75 -7.71
CA VAL A 395 2.23 -4.12 -7.34
C VAL A 395 1.69 -4.41 -5.94
N THR A 396 1.25 -5.64 -5.71
CA THR A 396 0.93 -6.14 -4.36
C THR A 396 1.26 -7.63 -4.26
N ILE A 397 1.47 -8.12 -3.04
CA ILE A 397 1.65 -9.53 -2.74
C ILE A 397 0.50 -9.99 -1.83
N VAL A 398 -0.34 -10.88 -2.34
CA VAL A 398 -1.56 -11.34 -1.64
C VAL A 398 -1.63 -12.86 -1.67
N GLY A 399 -1.70 -13.46 -0.48
CA GLY A 399 -1.74 -14.92 -0.32
C GLY A 399 -0.57 -15.65 -0.96
N GLY A 400 0.63 -15.06 -0.90
CA GLY A 400 1.85 -15.58 -1.53
C GLY A 400 1.83 -15.49 -3.06
N ASN A 401 1.02 -14.60 -3.65
CA ASN A 401 1.01 -14.37 -5.09
C ASN A 401 1.33 -12.91 -5.40
N LEU A 402 2.11 -12.68 -6.44
CA LEU A 402 2.39 -11.34 -6.94
C LEU A 402 1.28 -10.91 -7.92
N ILE A 403 0.65 -9.77 -7.66
CA ILE A 403 -0.31 -9.13 -8.56
C ILE A 403 0.31 -7.86 -9.11
N VAL A 404 0.24 -7.68 -10.43
CA VAL A 404 0.81 -6.52 -11.10
C VAL A 404 -0.23 -5.85 -11.98
N GLY A 405 -0.40 -4.55 -11.79
CA GLY A 405 -1.22 -3.69 -12.64
C GLY A 405 -0.47 -3.21 -13.87
N ALA A 406 -1.21 -3.07 -14.98
CA ALA A 406 -0.85 -2.32 -16.18
C ALA A 406 -2.00 -1.32 -16.47
N PRO A 407 -2.07 -0.22 -15.70
CA PRO A 407 -3.24 0.66 -15.69
C PRO A 407 -3.54 1.25 -17.07
N MET A 408 -2.54 1.61 -17.88
CA MET A 408 -2.78 2.21 -19.22
C MET A 408 -3.47 1.27 -20.20
N LEU A 409 -3.42 -0.05 -19.97
CA LEU A 409 -4.20 -1.05 -20.71
C LEU A 409 -5.46 -1.49 -19.95
N GLY A 410 -5.58 -1.03 -18.72
CA GLY A 410 -6.59 -1.43 -17.77
C GLY A 410 -6.53 -2.92 -17.48
N GLU A 411 -5.35 -3.46 -17.19
CA GLU A 411 -5.15 -4.91 -16.99
C GLU A 411 -4.47 -5.19 -15.65
N ILE A 412 -4.77 -6.34 -15.06
CA ILE A 412 -3.99 -6.90 -13.94
C ILE A 412 -3.57 -8.34 -14.26
N THR A 413 -2.38 -8.72 -13.81
CA THR A 413 -1.79 -10.05 -14.02
C THR A 413 -1.39 -10.67 -12.69
N LEU A 414 -1.84 -11.91 -12.47
CA LEU A 414 -1.46 -12.78 -11.37
C LEU A 414 -0.22 -13.59 -11.74
N PHE A 415 0.81 -13.53 -10.91
CA PHE A 415 1.95 -14.43 -10.93
C PHE A 415 1.86 -15.32 -9.69
N ARG A 416 1.65 -16.61 -9.90
CA ARG A 416 1.50 -17.56 -8.80
C ARG A 416 2.82 -17.75 -8.06
N GLY A 417 2.76 -17.67 -6.75
CA GLY A 417 3.84 -18.13 -5.89
C GLY A 417 4.05 -19.63 -6.03
N HIS A 418 5.30 -20.03 -5.89
CA HIS A 418 5.75 -21.40 -5.95
C HIS A 418 6.73 -21.61 -4.82
N ARG A 419 6.45 -22.63 -4.00
CA ARG A 419 7.34 -22.97 -2.90
C ARG A 419 8.72 -23.36 -3.42
N LYS A 420 9.70 -22.48 -3.21
CA LYS A 420 11.08 -22.69 -3.65
C LYS A 420 12.05 -21.92 -2.76
N ILE A 421 12.41 -22.59 -1.68
CA ILE A 421 13.21 -22.06 -0.58
C ILE A 421 14.55 -21.48 -1.03
N GLY A 422 14.94 -20.37 -0.38
CA GLY A 422 16.23 -19.72 -0.47
C GLY A 422 16.21 -18.53 -1.42
N SER A 423 17.32 -18.31 -2.14
CA SER A 423 17.48 -17.14 -3.01
C SER A 423 16.62 -17.11 -4.29
N TYR A 424 15.40 -17.67 -4.31
CA TYR A 424 14.53 -17.69 -5.47
C TYR A 424 13.33 -16.78 -5.26
N PRO A 425 12.97 -15.91 -6.22
CA PRO A 425 11.86 -14.96 -6.07
C PRO A 425 10.44 -15.51 -5.89
N GLY A 426 10.26 -16.83 -5.70
CA GLY A 426 8.94 -17.45 -5.54
C GLY A 426 8.03 -17.45 -6.77
N VAL A 427 8.30 -16.66 -7.82
CA VAL A 427 7.45 -16.54 -9.01
C VAL A 427 8.21 -16.80 -10.31
N THR A 428 7.49 -16.91 -11.43
CA THR A 428 8.06 -17.01 -12.77
C THR A 428 7.54 -15.90 -13.67
N LYS A 429 8.11 -15.74 -14.88
CA LYS A 429 7.61 -14.78 -15.87
C LYS A 429 6.22 -15.13 -16.45
N LYS A 430 5.66 -16.30 -16.11
CA LYS A 430 4.36 -16.74 -16.63
C LYS A 430 3.25 -16.27 -15.69
N GLY A 431 2.58 -15.20 -16.09
CA GLY A 431 1.40 -14.68 -15.42
C GLY A 431 0.09 -15.11 -16.07
N VAL A 432 -1.00 -15.01 -15.31
CA VAL A 432 -2.38 -15.18 -15.79
C VAL A 432 -3.10 -13.84 -15.63
N ARG A 433 -3.63 -13.30 -16.72
CA ARG A 433 -4.43 -12.08 -16.67
C ARG A 433 -5.73 -12.36 -15.90
N LEU A 434 -5.98 -11.64 -14.81
CA LEU A 434 -7.20 -11.82 -14.01
C LEU A 434 -8.38 -10.99 -14.54
N GLY A 435 -8.10 -9.87 -15.20
CA GLY A 435 -9.14 -8.98 -15.68
C GLY A 435 -8.62 -7.86 -16.57
N LYS A 436 -9.57 -7.23 -17.26
CA LYS A 436 -9.38 -5.92 -17.88
C LYS A 436 -10.57 -5.01 -17.54
N GLY A 437 -10.37 -3.69 -17.56
CA GLY A 437 -11.41 -2.70 -17.28
C GLY A 437 -11.07 -1.30 -17.82
N PRO A 438 -12.08 -0.42 -17.99
CA PRO A 438 -11.85 0.98 -18.35
C PRO A 438 -11.23 1.76 -17.17
N GLY A 439 -10.80 3.00 -17.42
CA GLY A 439 -10.47 3.94 -16.34
C GLY A 439 -9.24 3.58 -15.52
N LEU A 440 -8.16 3.15 -16.18
CA LEU A 440 -6.89 2.79 -15.54
C LEU A 440 -7.02 1.73 -14.44
N TYR A 441 -7.66 0.62 -14.81
CA TYR A 441 -7.87 -0.54 -13.95
C TYR A 441 -6.57 -1.12 -13.39
N GLY A 442 -6.47 -1.23 -12.05
CA GLY A 442 -5.28 -1.73 -11.36
C GLY A 442 -4.27 -0.68 -10.94
N TYR A 443 -4.74 0.55 -10.67
CA TYR A 443 -3.89 1.66 -10.23
C TYR A 443 -3.48 1.55 -8.75
N SER A 444 -4.34 0.96 -7.93
CA SER A 444 -4.06 0.57 -6.54
C SER A 444 -4.52 -0.88 -6.34
N LEU A 445 -3.81 -1.63 -5.50
CA LEU A 445 -4.02 -3.07 -5.29
C LEU A 445 -3.75 -3.39 -3.81
N ILE A 446 -4.65 -4.12 -3.16
CA ILE A 446 -4.44 -4.63 -1.79
C ILE A 446 -5.09 -6.00 -1.61
#